data_AF-A0A0X3X5U9-F1
#
_entry.id   AF-A0A0X3X5U9-F1
#
_cell.length_a   1.000
_cell.length_b   1.000
_cell.length_c   1.000
_cell.angle_alpha   90.00
_cell.angle_beta   90.00
_cell.angle_gamma   90.00
#
_symmetry.space_group_name_H-M   'P 1'
#
loop_
_entity.id
_entity.type
_entity.pdbx_description
1 polymer ?
#
loop_
_entity_poly.entity_id
_entity_poly.type
_entity_poly.pdbx_seq_one_letter_code
_entity_poly.pdbx_strand_id
1 'polypeptide(L)' 'MTANPGFPSGREVAERYAAKSGRDIDGLPFYQALGCFKLAVIAEGIHARYAAGQTVGTGFERVGSAVPALLRSGLELLP' A
#
# COMPACT_ATOMS: atom_id res chain seq x y z
N MET A 1 -5.11 -10.89 -0.81
CA MET A 1 -4.69 -11.96 -1.75
C MET A 1 -3.76 -13.00 -1.13
N THR A 2 -3.14 -12.77 0.03
CA THR A 2 -2.28 -13.74 0.74
C THR A 2 -2.93 -14.36 1.99
N ALA A 3 -4.16 -13.96 2.35
CA ALA A 3 -4.81 -14.32 3.60
C ALA A 3 -5.71 -15.57 3.54
N ASN A 4 -5.80 -16.23 2.36
CA ASN A 4 -6.61 -17.44 2.19
C ASN A 4 -5.70 -18.68 2.21
N PRO A 5 -6.14 -19.81 2.81
CA PRO A 5 -5.39 -21.06 2.77
C PRO A 5 -4.99 -21.44 1.33
N GLY A 6 -3.74 -21.86 1.16
CA GLY A 6 -3.16 -22.25 -0.13
C GLY A 6 -2.51 -21.12 -0.94
N PHE A 7 -2.65 -19.85 -0.52
CA PHE A 7 -1.92 -18.75 -1.15
C PHE A 7 -0.54 -18.56 -0.50
N PRO A 8 0.51 -18.25 -1.29
CA PRO A 8 1.82 -17.92 -0.73
C PRO A 8 1.74 -16.61 0.06
N SER A 9 2.54 -16.53 1.13
CA SER A 9 2.81 -15.28 1.83
C SER A 9 3.52 -14.27 0.93
N GLY A 10 3.51 -12.99 1.31
CA GLY A 10 4.21 -11.94 0.56
C GLY A 10 5.71 -12.22 0.41
N ARG A 11 6.35 -12.78 1.45
CA ARG A 11 7.76 -13.19 1.42
C ARG A 11 8.01 -14.32 0.41
N GLU A 12 7.18 -15.36 0.41
CA GLU A 12 7.32 -16.47 -0.55
C GLU A 12 7.12 -16.01 -2.00
N VAL A 13 6.23 -15.04 -2.24
CA VAL A 13 6.09 -14.43 -3.58
C VAL A 13 7.36 -13.69 -3.98
N ALA A 14 7.93 -12.88 -3.08
CA ALA A 14 9.16 -12.13 -3.34
C ALA A 14 10.35 -13.05 -3.61
N GLU A 15 10.53 -14.10 -2.80
CA GLU A 15 11.61 -15.08 -2.96
C GLU A 15 11.50 -15.85 -4.29
N ARG A 16 10.28 -16.28 -4.65
CA ARG A 16 10.04 -16.92 -5.96
C ARG A 16 10.34 -15.98 -7.13
N TYR A 17 10.03 -14.69 -6.98
CA TYR A 17 10.35 -13.68 -7.98
C TYR A 17 11.86 -13.50 -8.12
N ALA A 18 12.59 -13.37 -7.00
CA ALA A 18 14.04 -13.23 -7.00
C ALA A 18 14.72 -14.45 -7.65
N ALA A 19 14.33 -15.66 -7.25
CA ALA A 19 14.88 -16.91 -7.81
C ALA A 19 14.65 -17.04 -9.31
N LYS A 20 13.47 -16.64 -9.82
CA LYS A 20 13.16 -16.73 -11.25
C LYS A 20 13.80 -15.62 -12.09
N SER A 21 13.98 -14.43 -11.51
CA SER A 21 14.42 -13.25 -12.24
C SER A 21 15.91 -12.93 -12.08
N GLY A 22 16.58 -13.54 -11.09
CA GLY A 22 17.96 -13.23 -10.71
C GLY A 22 18.13 -11.84 -10.08
N ARG A 23 17.04 -11.17 -9.71
CA ARG A 23 17.08 -9.82 -9.11
C ARG A 23 17.26 -9.90 -7.61
N ASP A 24 18.09 -9.00 -7.11
CA ASP A 24 18.18 -8.68 -5.69
C ASP A 24 16.90 -7.97 -5.23
N ILE A 25 16.46 -8.30 -4.01
CA ILE A 25 15.26 -7.79 -3.37
C ILE A 25 15.55 -7.18 -1.98
N ASP A 26 16.82 -6.95 -1.63
CA ASP A 26 17.18 -6.32 -0.34
C ASP A 26 16.55 -4.93 -0.18
N GLY A 27 16.31 -4.21 -1.27
CA GLY A 27 15.60 -2.93 -1.29
C GLY A 27 14.08 -3.02 -1.16
N LEU A 28 13.49 -4.21 -1.06
CA LEU A 28 12.04 -4.40 -1.05
C LEU A 28 11.30 -3.62 0.06
N PRO A 29 11.82 -3.49 1.31
CA PRO A 29 11.15 -2.70 2.35
C PRO A 29 10.94 -1.24 1.95
N PHE A 30 11.92 -0.62 1.28
CA PHE A 30 11.79 0.74 0.76
C PHE A 30 10.66 0.84 -0.29
N TYR A 31 10.58 -0.11 -1.22
CA TYR A 31 9.53 -0.10 -2.24
C TYR A 31 8.14 -0.37 -1.65
N GLN A 32 8.05 -1.18 -0.60
CA GLN A 32 6.80 -1.38 0.14
C GLN A 32 6.39 -0.11 0.88
N ALA A 33 7.32 0.56 1.57
CA ALA A 33 7.08 1.85 2.22
C ALA A 33 6.63 2.92 1.20
N LEU A 34 7.28 2.99 0.04
CA LEU A 34 6.88 3.86 -1.06
C LEU A 34 5.48 3.50 -1.60
N GLY A 35 5.14 2.22 -1.65
CA GLY A 35 3.80 1.75 -2.00
C GLY A 35 2.74 2.27 -1.02
N CYS A 36 3.00 2.13 0.29
CA CYS A 36 2.16 2.70 1.35
C CYS A 36 1.99 4.21 1.21
N PHE A 37 3.08 4.95 0.98
CA PHE A 37 3.04 6.39 0.77
C PHE A 37 2.20 6.78 -0.45
N LYS A 38 2.38 6.09 -1.60
CA LYS A 38 1.57 6.33 -2.80
C LYS A 38 0.09 6.12 -2.55
N LEU A 39 -0.28 5.06 -1.83
CA LEU A 39 -1.66 4.80 -1.46
C LEU A 39 -2.21 5.88 -0.53
N ALA A 40 -1.39 6.38 0.41
CA ALA A 40 -1.78 7.48 1.30
C ALA A 40 -2.04 8.77 0.50
N VAL A 41 -1.18 9.11 -0.48
CA VAL A 41 -1.38 10.26 -1.37
C VAL A 41 -2.66 10.12 -2.20
N ILE A 42 -2.95 8.92 -2.73
CA ILE A 42 -4.19 8.66 -3.46
C ILE A 42 -5.40 8.85 -2.55
N ALA A 43 -5.38 8.27 -1.34
CA ALA A 43 -6.47 8.39 -0.38
C ALA A 43 -6.71 9.84 0.03
N GLU A 44 -5.66 10.60 0.30
CA GLU A 44 -5.74 12.03 0.63
C GLU A 44 -6.27 12.84 -0.55
N GLY A 45 -5.83 12.56 -1.78
CA GLY A 45 -6.36 13.22 -2.98
C GLY A 45 -7.83 12.92 -3.25
N ILE A 46 -8.34 11.74 -2.85
CA ILE A 46 -9.78 11.45 -2.87
C ILE A 46 -10.49 12.23 -1.76
N HIS A 47 -9.93 12.23 -0.55
CA HIS A 47 -10.50 12.96 0.59
C HIS A 47 -10.64 14.46 0.31
N ALA A 48 -9.59 15.08 -0.24
CA ALA A 48 -9.58 16.50 -0.60
C ALA A 48 -10.66 16.83 -1.63
N ARG A 49 -10.82 16.01 -2.69
CA ARG A 49 -11.90 16.19 -3.67
C ARG A 49 -13.28 16.01 -3.06
N TYR A 50 -13.45 15.05 -2.16
CA TYR A 50 -14.72 14.88 -1.43
C TYR A 50 -15.04 16.11 -0.56
N ALA A 51 -14.06 16.59 0.21
CA ALA A 51 -14.21 17.79 1.04
C ALA A 51 -14.53 19.05 0.21
N ALA A 52 -14.06 19.10 -1.04
CA ALA A 52 -14.37 20.16 -1.99
C ALA A 52 -15.71 19.96 -2.75
N GLY A 53 -16.48 18.89 -2.48
CA GLY A 53 -17.72 18.58 -3.19
C GLY A 53 -17.53 18.10 -4.63
N GLN A 54 -16.32 17.64 -4.99
CA GLN A 54 -15.91 17.24 -6.34
C GLN A 54 -15.99 15.72 -6.59
N THR A 55 -16.79 15.00 -5.80
CA THR A 55 -16.99 13.55 -5.94
C THR A 55 -18.44 13.24 -6.28
N VAL A 56 -18.67 12.22 -7.12
CA VAL A 56 -20.02 11.73 -7.45
C VAL A 56 -20.26 10.41 -6.72
N GLY A 57 -21.40 10.30 -6.03
CA GLY A 57 -21.76 9.12 -5.23
C GLY A 57 -21.37 9.24 -3.76
N THR A 58 -21.65 8.19 -3.00
CA THR A 58 -21.41 8.08 -1.55
C THR A 58 -20.24 7.14 -1.25
N GLY A 59 -19.72 7.17 -0.02
CA GLY A 59 -18.68 6.25 0.45
C GLY A 59 -17.29 6.86 0.58
N PHE A 60 -17.12 8.15 0.28
CA PHE A 60 -15.85 8.88 0.40
C PHE A 60 -15.63 9.52 1.77
N GLU A 61 -16.66 9.54 2.63
CA GLU A 61 -16.66 10.19 3.94
C GLU A 61 -15.52 9.70 4.84
N ARG A 62 -15.11 8.44 4.66
CA ARG A 62 -14.11 7.77 5.51
C ARG A 62 -12.77 7.56 4.83
N VAL A 63 -12.60 7.94 3.57
CA VAL A 63 -11.38 7.63 2.80
C VAL A 63 -10.12 8.24 3.43
N GLY A 64 -10.23 9.43 4.01
CA GLY A 64 -9.13 10.10 4.71
C GLY A 64 -8.61 9.32 5.92
N SER A 65 -9.42 8.45 6.53
CA SER A 65 -8.98 7.64 7.68
C SER A 65 -7.92 6.59 7.31
N ALA A 66 -7.81 6.23 6.03
CA ALA A 66 -6.79 5.31 5.54
C ALA A 66 -5.38 5.94 5.51
N VAL A 67 -5.28 7.26 5.35
CA VAL A 67 -4.02 8.00 5.23
C VAL A 67 -3.08 7.74 6.42
N PRO A 68 -3.46 8.00 7.68
CA PRO A 68 -2.57 7.76 8.81
C PRO A 68 -2.23 6.29 9.01
N ALA A 69 -3.13 5.36 8.65
CA ALA A 69 -2.84 3.93 8.73
C ALA A 69 -1.77 3.50 7.72
N LEU A 70 -1.89 3.95 6.47
CA LEU A 70 -0.93 3.67 5.41
C LEU A 70 0.44 4.28 5.71
N LEU A 71 0.49 5.52 6.21
CA LEU A 71 1.75 6.16 6.57
C LEU A 71 2.46 5.41 7.71
N ARG A 72 1.74 4.99 8.76
CA ARG A 72 2.33 4.18 9.83
C ARG A 72 2.88 2.86 9.32
N SER A 73 2.10 2.11 8.54
CA SER A 73 2.57 0.85 7.96
C SER A 73 3.78 1.03 7.05
N GLY A 74 3.88 2.16 6.34
CA GLY A 74 5.06 2.48 5.54
C GLY A 74 6.29 2.78 6.38
N LEU A 75 6.14 3.54 7.47
CA LEU A 75 7.24 3.90 8.37
C LEU A 75 7.77 2.69 9.16
N GLU A 76 6.91 1.75 9.54
CA GLU A 76 7.31 0.50 10.23
C GLU A 76 8.21 -0.41 9.37
N LEU A 77 8.28 -0.17 8.05
CA LEU A 77 9.12 -0.92 7.11
C LEU A 77 10.51 -0.31 6.93
N LEU A 78 10.73 0.90 7.43
CA LEU A 78 12.00 1.63 7.30
C LEU A 78 12.84 1.45 8.59
N PRO A 79 14.18 1.46 8.48
CA PRO A 79 15.08 1.41 9.62
C PRO A 79 15.09 2.72 10.45
#